data_AF-A0A198A0T7-F1
#
_entry.id   AF-A0A198A0T7-F1
#
_cell.length_a   1.000
_cell.length_b   1.000
_cell.length_c   1.000
_cell.angle_alpha   90.00
_cell.angle_beta   90.00
_cell.angle_gamma   90.00
#
_symmetry.space_group_name_H-M   'P 1'
#
loop_
_entity.id
_entity.type
_entity.pdbx_description
1 polymer ?
#
loop_
_entity_poly.entity_id
_entity_poly.type
_entity_poly.pdbx_seq_one_letter_code
_entity_poly.pdbx_strand_id
1 'polypeptide(L)'
;MLVMTGMLIPAPFALAADHDHGQGTEAAVSNLGIATGLISVGAISALMMGIAAAILIVRIRANSSTLSPMNAMMAAMAVAMMTGLIGGTVFGIWLQSLFYSTVIGVTIGMAAGMVAGQAHSWLAALDGMLSGVMSGMMGAMLGVMIAQDHPVIMILFLDAIMLLALGILNRLIRNPSI
;
A
#
# COMPACT_ATOMS: atom_id res chain seq x y z
N MET A 1 19.46 -51.97 17.76
CA MET A 1 20.14 -50.66 17.62
C MET A 1 20.04 -49.99 19.00
N LEU A 2 20.86 -50.32 19.99
CA LEU A 2 22.29 -49.96 20.21
C LEU A 2 22.46 -48.45 20.44
N VAL A 3 22.95 -47.88 21.55
CA VAL A 3 23.32 -48.25 22.95
C VAL A 3 23.53 -46.88 23.66
N MET A 4 23.31 -46.80 24.97
CA MET A 4 23.75 -45.69 25.83
C MET A 4 25.27 -45.71 26.06
N THR A 5 25.95 -44.56 25.90
CA THR A 5 27.23 -44.14 26.52
C THR A 5 27.29 -42.62 26.33
N GLY A 6 27.53 -41.73 27.29
CA GLY A 6 28.34 -41.83 28.50
C GLY A 6 29.59 -40.94 28.35
N MET A 7 29.54 -39.74 28.94
CA MET A 7 30.65 -38.86 29.35
C MET A 7 31.46 -38.08 28.29
N LEU A 8 31.48 -36.73 28.40
CA LEU A 8 32.58 -36.00 29.05
C LEU A 8 32.22 -34.50 29.29
N ILE A 9 32.22 -34.15 30.58
CA ILE A 9 32.30 -32.82 31.22
C ILE A 9 33.75 -32.28 30.97
N PRO A 10 34.07 -30.96 30.89
CA PRO A 10 33.67 -29.95 31.88
C PRO A 10 33.30 -28.55 31.38
N ALA A 11 32.27 -27.98 32.02
CA ALA A 11 32.35 -26.59 32.46
C ALA A 11 33.38 -26.50 33.59
N PRO A 12 34.25 -25.49 33.55
CA PRO A 12 34.27 -24.55 34.67
C PRO A 12 34.29 -23.10 34.14
N PHE A 13 34.11 -22.13 35.03
CA PHE A 13 33.94 -20.68 34.77
C PHE A 13 32.51 -20.35 34.28
N ALA A 14 31.47 -20.17 35.12
CA ALA A 14 31.48 -19.55 36.44
C ALA A 14 32.42 -18.35 36.54
N LEU A 15 32.39 -17.46 35.55
CA LEU A 15 33.00 -16.15 35.63
C LEU A 15 32.16 -15.15 34.83
N ALA A 16 31.63 -14.15 35.53
CA ALA A 16 30.84 -13.03 35.03
C ALA A 16 29.37 -13.30 34.70
N ALA A 17 28.62 -13.80 35.69
CA ALA A 17 27.35 -13.17 35.99
C ALA A 17 27.67 -11.83 36.70
N ASP A 18 27.76 -10.75 35.94
CA ASP A 18 27.22 -9.44 36.33
C ASP A 18 27.29 -8.45 35.15
N HIS A 19 26.25 -7.63 35.01
CA HIS A 19 26.16 -6.45 34.14
C HIS A 19 26.05 -6.66 32.61
N ASP A 20 24.87 -6.42 32.02
CA ASP A 20 24.54 -5.07 31.53
C ASP A 20 23.16 -5.03 30.84
N HIS A 21 22.30 -4.13 31.31
CA HIS A 21 20.97 -3.87 30.78
C HIS A 21 21.05 -3.03 29.49
N GLY A 22 21.13 -3.67 28.31
CA GLY A 22 21.20 -2.89 27.04
C GLY A 22 20.55 -3.52 25.80
N GLN A 23 20.58 -4.85 25.66
CA GLN A 23 20.22 -5.51 24.38
C GLN A 23 18.71 -5.61 24.13
N GLY A 24 17.88 -5.59 25.17
CA GLY A 24 16.42 -5.54 25.01
C GLY A 24 15.92 -4.17 24.54
N THR A 25 16.62 -3.10 24.91
CA THR A 25 16.23 -1.72 24.62
C THR A 25 16.61 -1.32 23.20
N GLU A 26 17.78 -1.72 22.67
CA GLU A 26 18.17 -1.43 21.28
C GLU A 26 17.38 -2.24 20.24
N ALA A 27 17.03 -3.49 20.55
CA ALA A 27 16.12 -4.29 19.73
C ALA A 27 14.67 -3.75 19.79
N ALA A 28 14.22 -3.28 20.96
CA ALA A 28 12.92 -2.64 21.09
C ALA A 28 12.86 -1.27 20.41
N VAL A 29 13.93 -0.46 20.48
CA VAL A 29 14.05 0.87 19.84
C VAL A 29 14.22 0.74 18.32
N SER A 30 14.93 -0.28 17.82
CA SER A 30 15.01 -0.57 16.38
C SER A 30 13.68 -1.10 15.84
N ASN A 31 12.98 -1.99 16.55
CA ASN A 31 11.63 -2.42 16.17
C ASN A 31 10.61 -1.28 16.28
N LEU A 32 10.70 -0.42 17.31
CA LEU A 32 9.88 0.80 17.41
C LEU A 32 10.18 1.75 16.26
N GLY A 33 11.46 1.93 15.91
CA GLY A 33 11.91 2.80 14.82
C GLY A 33 11.46 2.32 13.44
N ILE A 34 11.49 1.01 13.20
CA ILE A 34 10.97 0.40 11.97
C ILE A 34 9.44 0.48 11.93
N ALA A 35 8.74 0.24 13.05
CA ALA A 35 7.29 0.37 13.13
C ALA A 35 6.81 1.82 12.93
N THR A 36 7.46 2.79 13.56
CA THR A 36 7.17 4.22 13.35
C THR A 36 7.57 4.70 11.96
N GLY A 37 8.69 4.20 11.42
CA GLY A 37 9.09 4.42 10.03
C GLY A 37 8.04 3.91 9.03
N LEU A 38 7.47 2.74 9.27
CA LEU A 38 6.46 2.16 8.40
C LEU A 38 5.13 2.93 8.45
N ILE A 39 4.67 3.31 9.66
CA ILE A 39 3.45 4.09 9.82
C ILE A 39 3.62 5.49 9.20
N SER A 40 4.77 6.13 9.40
CA SER A 40 5.04 7.45 8.82
C SER A 40 5.15 7.39 7.30
N VAL A 41 5.88 6.43 6.72
CA VAL A 41 5.99 6.28 5.26
C VAL A 41 4.63 5.91 4.65
N GLY A 42 3.87 5.01 5.26
CA GLY A 42 2.52 4.66 4.81
C GLY A 42 1.54 5.83 4.88
N ALA A 43 1.62 6.66 5.92
CA ALA A 43 0.80 7.87 6.03
C ALA A 43 1.20 8.94 5.00
N ILE A 44 2.50 9.13 4.76
CA ILE A 44 3.01 10.07 3.76
C ILE A 44 2.60 9.64 2.35
N SER A 45 2.74 8.35 1.99
CA SER A 45 2.35 7.84 0.68
C SER A 45 0.83 7.92 0.47
N ALA A 46 0.03 7.57 1.49
CA ALA A 46 -1.42 7.71 1.44
C ALA A 46 -1.86 9.17 1.23
N LEU A 47 -1.22 10.13 1.92
CA LEU A 47 -1.49 11.55 1.72
C LEU A 47 -1.06 12.02 0.32
N MET A 48 0.15 11.68 -0.11
CA MET A 48 0.68 12.06 -1.43
C MET A 48 -0.22 11.56 -2.56
N MET A 49 -0.58 10.28 -2.53
CA MET A 49 -1.46 9.71 -3.53
C MET A 49 -2.91 10.15 -3.41
N GLY A 50 -3.40 10.40 -2.19
CA GLY A 50 -4.71 11.01 -1.99
C GLY A 50 -4.80 12.40 -2.61
N ILE A 51 -3.76 13.22 -2.43
CA ILE A 51 -3.65 14.55 -3.05
C ILE A 51 -3.53 14.41 -4.57
N ALA A 52 -2.69 13.51 -5.07
CA ALA A 52 -2.53 13.29 -6.51
C ALA A 52 -3.83 12.82 -7.17
N ALA A 53 -4.56 11.92 -6.52
CA ALA A 53 -5.89 11.46 -6.94
C ALA A 53 -6.90 12.61 -6.94
N ALA A 54 -6.93 13.45 -5.88
CA ALA A 54 -7.81 14.60 -5.81
C ALA A 54 -7.52 15.62 -6.93
N ILE A 55 -6.24 15.93 -7.20
CA ILE A 55 -5.83 16.80 -8.31
C ILE A 55 -6.30 16.23 -9.65
N LEU A 56 -6.16 14.91 -9.84
CA LEU A 56 -6.60 14.25 -11.07
C LEU A 56 -8.12 14.33 -11.22
N ILE A 57 -8.89 14.04 -10.17
CA ILE A 57 -10.36 14.17 -10.15
C ILE A 57 -10.78 15.61 -10.50
N VAL A 58 -10.14 16.61 -9.89
CA VAL A 58 -10.44 18.03 -10.18
C VAL A 58 -10.09 18.39 -11.62
N ARG A 59 -8.96 17.93 -12.16
CA ARG A 59 -8.60 18.15 -13.57
C ARG A 59 -9.56 17.48 -14.55
N ILE A 60 -9.97 16.24 -14.27
CA ILE A 60 -10.95 15.50 -15.09
C ILE A 60 -12.30 16.24 -15.09
N ARG A 61 -12.74 16.75 -13.93
CA ARG A 61 -13.96 17.55 -13.81
C ARG A 61 -13.85 18.91 -14.50
N ALA A 62 -12.71 19.59 -14.37
CA ALA A 62 -12.51 20.91 -14.96
C ALA A 62 -12.41 20.86 -16.50
N ASN A 63 -11.93 19.75 -17.05
CA ASN A 63 -11.78 19.55 -18.50
C ASN A 63 -12.89 18.65 -19.09
N SER A 64 -14.03 18.52 -18.41
CA SER A 64 -15.07 17.54 -18.77
C SER A 64 -15.81 17.86 -20.07
N SER A 65 -15.67 19.06 -20.61
CA SER A 65 -16.28 19.45 -21.89
C SER A 65 -15.45 19.05 -23.12
N THR A 66 -14.19 18.65 -22.94
CA THR A 66 -13.23 18.35 -24.03
C THR A 66 -12.64 16.94 -23.94
N LEU A 67 -12.98 16.16 -22.92
CA LEU A 67 -12.45 14.82 -22.73
C LEU A 67 -13.27 13.76 -23.46
N SER A 68 -12.57 12.89 -24.18
CA SER A 68 -13.16 11.68 -24.76
C SER A 68 -13.71 10.77 -23.65
N PRO A 69 -14.88 10.12 -23.85
CA PRO A 69 -15.43 9.14 -22.92
C PRO A 69 -14.43 8.06 -22.51
N MET A 70 -13.53 7.67 -23.42
CA MET A 70 -12.52 6.64 -23.16
C MET A 70 -11.43 7.12 -22.19
N ASN A 71 -11.02 8.39 -22.27
CA ASN A 71 -10.05 8.97 -21.33
C ASN A 71 -10.65 9.10 -19.93
N ALA A 72 -11.93 9.44 -19.83
CA ALA A 72 -12.63 9.53 -18.55
C ALA A 72 -12.72 8.17 -17.85
N MET A 73 -13.01 7.10 -18.60
CA MET A 73 -13.05 5.72 -18.10
C MET A 73 -11.69 5.26 -17.56
N MET A 74 -10.63 5.45 -18.35
CA MET A 74 -9.24 5.14 -17.95
C MET A 74 -8.82 5.90 -16.69
N ALA A 75 -9.24 7.16 -16.57
CA ALA A 75 -8.88 7.98 -15.43
C ALA A 75 -9.62 7.57 -14.14
N ALA A 76 -10.91 7.21 -14.23
CA ALA A 76 -11.66 6.66 -13.10
C ALA A 76 -11.06 5.33 -12.61
N MET A 77 -10.68 4.45 -13.54
CA MET A 77 -9.99 3.20 -13.24
C MET A 77 -8.65 3.45 -12.53
N ALA A 78 -7.82 4.38 -13.04
CA ALA A 78 -6.54 4.70 -12.43
C ALA A 78 -6.70 5.20 -10.99
N VAL A 79 -7.63 6.13 -10.72
CA VAL A 79 -7.87 6.63 -9.36
C VAL A 79 -8.33 5.52 -8.41
N ALA A 80 -9.23 4.64 -8.86
CA ALA A 80 -9.72 3.53 -8.06
C ALA A 80 -8.62 2.50 -7.76
N MET A 81 -7.75 2.21 -8.74
CA MET A 81 -6.60 1.32 -8.53
C MET A 81 -5.67 1.86 -7.47
N MET A 82 -5.33 3.13 -7.56
CA MET A 82 -4.37 3.81 -6.68
C MET A 82 -4.85 3.81 -5.23
N THR A 83 -6.07 4.30 -5.03
CA THR A 83 -6.67 4.43 -3.70
C THR A 83 -6.92 3.06 -3.06
N GLY A 84 -7.37 2.06 -3.83
CA GLY A 84 -7.58 0.70 -3.34
C GLY A 84 -6.27 -0.05 -3.03
N LEU A 85 -5.23 0.09 -3.86
CA LEU A 85 -3.93 -0.55 -3.59
C LEU A 85 -3.26 0.02 -2.34
N ILE A 86 -3.25 1.34 -2.17
CA ILE A 86 -2.62 1.97 -1.01
C ILE A 86 -3.43 1.77 0.25
N GLY A 87 -4.75 1.96 0.17
CA GLY A 87 -5.65 1.66 1.28
C GLY A 87 -5.46 0.20 1.71
N GLY A 88 -5.57 -0.74 0.78
CA GLY A 88 -5.38 -2.16 1.03
C GLY A 88 -4.02 -2.50 1.62
N THR A 89 -2.92 -1.95 1.09
CA THR A 89 -1.56 -2.23 1.61
C THR A 89 -1.33 -1.66 3.00
N VAL A 90 -1.72 -0.41 3.25
CA VAL A 90 -1.56 0.25 4.57
C VAL A 90 -2.38 -0.49 5.64
N PHE A 91 -3.64 -0.81 5.35
CA PHE A 91 -4.47 -1.59 6.29
C PHE A 91 -4.01 -3.04 6.41
N GLY A 92 -3.53 -3.66 5.33
CA GLY A 92 -2.95 -5.01 5.31
C GLY A 92 -1.76 -5.17 6.25
N ILE A 93 -0.88 -4.18 6.26
CA ILE A 93 0.27 -4.13 7.18
C ILE A 93 -0.21 -3.96 8.63
N TRP A 94 -1.21 -3.12 8.86
CA TRP A 94 -1.62 -2.74 10.22
C TRP A 94 -2.45 -3.81 10.93
N LEU A 95 -3.37 -4.46 10.21
CA LEU A 95 -4.30 -5.44 10.79
C LEU A 95 -3.75 -6.88 10.78
N GLN A 96 -2.73 -7.18 9.96
CA GLN A 96 -2.17 -8.54 9.74
C GLN A 96 -3.23 -9.61 9.39
N SER A 97 -4.47 -9.22 9.12
CA SER A 97 -5.60 -10.08 8.83
C SER A 97 -6.09 -9.77 7.43
N LEU A 98 -6.02 -10.76 6.55
CA LEU A 98 -6.41 -10.62 5.15
C LEU A 98 -7.88 -10.22 4.99
N PHE A 99 -8.77 -10.78 5.80
CA PHE A 99 -10.21 -10.53 5.68
C PHE A 99 -10.55 -9.07 5.95
N TYR A 100 -10.19 -8.55 7.13
CA TYR A 100 -10.52 -7.18 7.51
C TYR A 100 -9.82 -6.14 6.62
N SER A 101 -8.56 -6.40 6.25
CA SER A 101 -7.80 -5.51 5.38
C SER A 101 -8.39 -5.44 3.97
N THR A 102 -8.89 -6.56 3.46
CA THR A 102 -9.57 -6.62 2.16
C THR A 102 -10.89 -5.88 2.18
N VAL A 103 -11.72 -6.07 3.21
CA VAL A 103 -13.01 -5.37 3.32
C VAL A 103 -12.82 -3.85 3.35
N ILE A 104 -11.84 -3.37 4.12
CA ILE A 104 -11.52 -1.94 4.20
C ILE A 104 -10.90 -1.44 2.88
N GLY A 105 -9.95 -2.17 2.29
CA GLY A 105 -9.32 -1.80 1.03
C GLY A 105 -10.32 -1.71 -0.13
N VAL A 106 -11.21 -2.69 -0.23
CA VAL A 106 -12.27 -2.74 -1.26
C VAL A 106 -13.27 -1.60 -1.07
N THR A 107 -13.70 -1.32 0.17
CA THR A 107 -14.66 -0.22 0.42
C THR A 107 -14.07 1.14 0.10
N ILE A 108 -12.80 1.38 0.44
CA ILE A 108 -12.09 2.62 0.09
C ILE A 108 -11.92 2.74 -1.43
N GLY A 109 -11.44 1.68 -2.08
CA GLY A 109 -11.22 1.67 -3.54
C GLY A 109 -12.53 1.84 -4.32
N MET A 110 -13.61 1.21 -3.88
CA MET A 110 -14.94 1.34 -4.50
C MET A 110 -15.51 2.76 -4.33
N ALA A 111 -15.42 3.33 -3.12
CA ALA A 111 -15.90 4.69 -2.85
C ALA A 111 -15.12 5.72 -3.69
N ALA A 112 -13.79 5.60 -3.76
CA ALA A 112 -12.95 6.46 -4.57
C ALA A 112 -13.25 6.33 -6.07
N GLY A 113 -13.41 5.09 -6.57
CA GLY A 113 -13.77 4.83 -7.97
C GLY A 113 -15.14 5.39 -8.35
N MET A 114 -16.12 5.30 -7.44
CA MET A 114 -17.45 5.89 -7.64
C MET A 114 -17.38 7.42 -7.74
N VAL A 115 -16.69 8.07 -6.80
CA VAL A 115 -16.54 9.55 -6.77
C VAL A 115 -15.79 10.06 -8.01
N ALA A 116 -14.75 9.34 -8.45
CA ALA A 116 -14.00 9.70 -9.64
C ALA A 116 -14.80 9.51 -10.94
N GLY A 117 -15.55 8.41 -11.07
CA GLY A 117 -16.29 8.09 -12.29
C GLY A 117 -17.63 8.82 -12.46
N GLN A 118 -18.28 9.21 -11.35
CA GLN A 118 -19.54 9.99 -11.37
C GLN A 118 -19.40 11.34 -12.11
N ALA A 119 -18.18 11.85 -12.27
CA ALA A 119 -17.91 13.09 -12.97
C ALA A 119 -18.22 13.08 -14.48
N HIS A 120 -18.39 11.92 -15.13
CA HIS A 120 -18.61 11.84 -16.58
C HIS A 120 -19.74 10.89 -16.99
N SER A 121 -19.72 9.63 -16.54
CA SER A 121 -20.69 8.63 -16.99
C SER A 121 -20.88 7.53 -15.98
N TRP A 122 -22.07 6.93 -16.00
CA TRP A 122 -22.39 5.76 -15.18
C TRP A 122 -21.48 4.56 -15.49
N LEU A 123 -21.07 4.41 -16.76
CA LEU A 123 -20.12 3.37 -17.18
C LEU A 123 -18.72 3.58 -16.57
N ALA A 124 -18.21 4.83 -16.54
CA ALA A 124 -16.93 5.13 -15.93
C ALA A 124 -16.94 4.90 -14.41
N ALA A 125 -18.08 5.16 -13.75
CA ALA A 125 -18.25 4.83 -12.34
C ALA A 125 -18.24 3.31 -12.09
N LEU A 126 -18.88 2.52 -12.96
CA LEU A 126 -18.86 1.05 -12.87
C LEU A 126 -17.44 0.48 -13.04
N ASP A 127 -16.70 0.94 -14.07
CA ASP A 127 -15.32 0.51 -14.29
C ASP A 127 -14.41 0.90 -13.13
N GLY A 128 -14.57 2.12 -12.60
CA GLY A 128 -13.88 2.58 -11.39
C GLY A 128 -14.20 1.69 -10.19
N MET A 129 -15.45 1.36 -9.94
CA MET A 129 -15.84 0.49 -8.82
C MET A 129 -15.25 -0.92 -8.95
N LEU A 130 -15.38 -1.56 -10.13
CA LEU A 130 -14.84 -2.90 -10.37
C LEU A 130 -13.31 -2.91 -10.21
N SER A 131 -12.64 -1.88 -10.72
CA SER A 131 -11.21 -1.69 -10.57
C SER A 131 -10.79 -1.49 -9.12
N GLY A 132 -11.56 -0.71 -8.35
CA GLY A 132 -11.34 -0.49 -6.92
C GLY A 132 -11.50 -1.74 -6.08
N VAL A 133 -12.45 -2.62 -6.43
CA VAL A 133 -12.59 -3.94 -5.79
C VAL A 133 -11.34 -4.79 -6.06
N MET A 134 -10.88 -4.83 -7.31
CA MET A 134 -9.70 -5.60 -7.69
C MET A 134 -8.43 -5.09 -7.01
N SER A 135 -8.21 -3.78 -7.01
CA SER A 135 -7.03 -3.17 -6.39
C SER A 135 -7.05 -3.27 -4.86
N GLY A 136 -8.22 -3.19 -4.22
CA GLY A 136 -8.39 -3.38 -2.79
C GLY A 136 -8.02 -4.79 -2.33
N MET A 137 -8.47 -5.81 -3.07
CA MET A 137 -8.10 -7.21 -2.79
C MET A 137 -6.60 -7.45 -2.98
N MET A 138 -6.05 -7.02 -4.12
CA MET A 138 -4.63 -7.20 -4.41
C MET A 138 -3.75 -6.40 -3.43
N GLY A 139 -4.16 -5.19 -3.05
CA GLY A 139 -3.45 -4.35 -2.08
C GLY A 139 -3.44 -4.95 -0.68
N ALA A 140 -4.56 -5.48 -0.20
CA ALA A 140 -4.60 -6.17 1.09
C ALA A 140 -3.72 -7.42 1.13
N MET A 141 -3.72 -8.19 0.05
CA MET A 141 -2.84 -9.36 -0.09
C MET A 141 -1.36 -8.97 -0.08
N LEU A 142 -0.99 -7.94 -0.85
CA LEU A 142 0.36 -7.39 -0.84
C LEU A 142 0.76 -6.89 0.56
N GLY A 143 -0.12 -6.15 1.24
CA GLY A 143 0.14 -5.60 2.57
C GLY A 143 0.48 -6.67 3.60
N VAL A 144 -0.30 -7.76 3.66
CA VAL A 144 -0.06 -8.84 4.63
C VAL A 144 1.19 -9.65 4.26
N MET A 145 1.43 -9.93 2.99
CA MET A 145 2.60 -10.72 2.56
C MET A 145 3.92 -9.99 2.83
N ILE A 146 3.94 -8.68 2.61
CA ILE A 146 5.19 -7.89 2.66
C ILE A 146 5.48 -7.38 4.08
N ALA A 147 4.51 -7.49 5.00
CA ALA A 147 4.66 -7.06 6.38
C ALA A 147 5.84 -7.74 7.13
N GLN A 148 6.28 -8.92 6.68
CA GLN A 148 7.35 -9.69 7.33
C GLN A 148 8.74 -9.52 6.68
N ASP A 149 8.83 -8.97 5.46
CA ASP A 149 10.09 -8.81 4.73
C ASP A 149 10.57 -7.35 4.75
N HIS A 150 10.13 -6.55 3.78
CA HIS A 150 10.62 -5.18 3.53
C HIS A 150 9.48 -4.22 3.15
N PRO A 151 8.58 -3.89 4.09
CA PRO A 151 7.37 -3.12 3.78
C PRO A 151 7.65 -1.68 3.34
N VAL A 152 8.69 -1.04 3.86
CA VAL A 152 9.06 0.35 3.50
C VAL A 152 9.51 0.45 2.04
N ILE A 153 10.39 -0.46 1.59
CA ILE A 153 10.93 -0.45 0.22
C ILE A 153 9.82 -0.71 -0.79
N MET A 154 8.92 -1.65 -0.48
CA MET A 154 7.80 -1.97 -1.36
C MET A 154 6.83 -0.80 -1.51
N ILE A 155 6.49 -0.10 -0.41
CA ILE A 155 5.61 1.08 -0.48
C ILE A 155 6.24 2.16 -1.36
N LEU A 156 7.55 2.42 -1.23
CA LEU A 156 8.25 3.39 -2.07
C LEU A 156 8.29 2.96 -3.55
N PHE A 157 8.47 1.66 -3.82
CA PHE A 157 8.45 1.12 -5.17
C PHE A 157 7.07 1.23 -5.83
N LEU A 158 6.00 0.90 -5.10
CA LEU A 158 4.63 1.09 -5.54
C LEU A 158 4.35 2.57 -5.81
N ASP A 159 4.79 3.45 -4.91
CA ASP A 159 4.60 4.89 -5.05
C ASP A 159 5.27 5.43 -6.32
N ALA A 160 6.51 5.00 -6.60
CA ALA A 160 7.24 5.39 -7.81
C ALA A 160 6.55 4.95 -9.11
N ILE A 161 6.08 3.69 -9.20
CA ILE A 161 5.36 3.19 -10.38
C ILE A 161 4.06 3.95 -10.59
N MET A 162 3.35 4.22 -9.51
CA MET A 162 2.06 4.87 -9.55
C MET A 162 2.15 6.36 -9.91
N LEU A 163 3.18 7.07 -9.41
CA LEU A 163 3.51 8.41 -9.86
C LEU A 163 3.89 8.44 -11.35
N LEU A 164 4.64 7.45 -11.83
CA LEU A 164 4.97 7.32 -13.25
C LEU A 164 3.70 7.13 -14.10
N ALA A 165 2.80 6.23 -13.69
CA ALA A 165 1.53 5.98 -14.36
C ALA A 165 0.65 7.24 -14.41
N LEU A 166 0.56 7.99 -13.31
CA LEU A 166 -0.12 9.29 -13.26
C LEU A 166 0.50 10.31 -14.21
N GLY A 167 1.84 10.38 -14.27
CA GLY A 167 2.55 11.26 -15.17
C GLY A 167 2.21 11.00 -16.64
N ILE A 168 2.13 9.72 -17.03
CA ILE A 168 1.73 9.29 -18.38
C ILE A 168 0.27 9.65 -18.65
N LEU A 169 -0.63 9.34 -17.72
CA LEU A 169 -2.06 9.64 -17.86
C LEU A 169 -2.31 11.15 -17.99
N ASN A 170 -1.61 11.97 -17.19
CA ASN A 170 -1.71 13.43 -17.26
C ASN A 170 -1.16 13.99 -18.58
N ARG A 171 -0.14 13.35 -19.17
CA ARG A 171 0.32 13.67 -20.53
C ARG A 171 -0.75 13.34 -21.57
N LEU A 172 -1.41 12.18 -21.46
CA LEU A 172 -2.45 11.74 -22.40
C LEU A 172 -3.68 12.65 -22.35
N ILE A 173 -4.10 13.05 -21.15
CA ILE A 173 -5.20 14.02 -20.96
C ILE A 173 -4.86 15.38 -21.58
N ARG A 174 -3.58 15.78 -21.60
CA ARG A 174 -3.13 17.06 -22.16
C ARG A 174 -2.97 17.04 -23.67
N ASN A 175 -2.64 15.89 -24.27
CA ASN A 175 -2.46 15.70 -25.73
C ASN A 175 -3.43 14.63 -26.26
N PRO A 176 -4.69 14.98 -26.60
CA PRO A 176 -5.68 14.03 -27.10
C PRO A 176 -5.48 13.58 -28.57
N SER A 177 -4.30 13.75 -29.17
CA SER A 177 -4.06 13.61 -30.63
C SER A 177 -3.16 12.44 -31.02
N ILE A 178 -3.41 11.23 -30.51
CA ILE A 178 -2.95 9.99 -31.14
C ILE A 178 -4.17 9.09 -31.38
#